data_AF-E2CPH7-F1
#
_entry.id   AF-E2CPH7-F1
#
_cell.length_a   1.000
_cell.length_b   1.000
_cell.length_c   1.000
_cell.angle_alpha   90.00
_cell.angle_beta   90.00
_cell.angle_gamma   90.00
#
_symmetry.space_group_name_H-M   'P 1'
#
loop_
_entity.id
_entity.type
_entity.pdbx_description
1 polymer ?
#
loop_
_entity_poly.entity_id
_entity_poly.type
_entity_poly.pdbx_seq_one_letter_code
_entity_poly.pdbx_strand_id
1 'polypeptide(L)'
;MMLKLFKLIFSGPFDRIMGSVDHYVSNETKRGDIAASALARYAETAAEERADARRYRVFWFVWCLWSGSAGIWFALITLDTIGGFSWSIADYPPSVKPYVDTIVASIFGSGGLVATAQAISSAIRGRR
;
A
#
# COMPACT_ATOMS: atom_id res chain seq x y z
N MET A 1 -53.27 -9.05 -29.55
CA MET A 1 -53.34 -9.82 -28.29
C MET A 1 -51.95 -10.25 -27.79
N MET A 2 -51.04 -10.70 -28.67
CA MET A 2 -49.63 -11.03 -28.34
C MET A 2 -48.80 -9.90 -27.68
N LEU A 3 -48.95 -8.64 -28.11
CA LEU A 3 -48.20 -7.51 -27.52
C LEU A 3 -48.55 -7.24 -26.04
N LYS A 4 -49.76 -7.58 -25.59
CA LYS A 4 -50.18 -7.38 -24.19
C LYS A 4 -49.62 -8.47 -23.27
N LEU A 5 -49.42 -9.69 -23.79
CA LEU A 5 -48.80 -10.80 -23.04
C LEU A 5 -47.30 -10.54 -22.81
N PHE A 6 -46.62 -9.99 -23.82
CA PHE A 6 -45.20 -9.64 -23.72
C PHE A 6 -44.94 -8.54 -22.70
N LYS A 7 -45.82 -7.53 -22.66
CA LYS A 7 -45.78 -6.47 -21.64
C LYS A 7 -46.02 -7.00 -20.22
N LEU A 8 -46.94 -7.96 -20.05
CA LEU A 8 -47.26 -8.55 -18.74
C LEU A 8 -46.11 -9.39 -18.15
N ILE A 9 -45.35 -10.09 -19.00
CA ILE A 9 -44.22 -10.92 -18.57
C ILE A 9 -42.99 -10.05 -18.26
N PHE A 10 -42.77 -8.96 -19.03
CA PHE A 10 -41.63 -8.06 -18.80
C PHE A 10 -41.85 -7.04 -17.69
N SER A 11 -43.08 -6.60 -17.39
CA SER A 11 -43.32 -5.45 -16.49
C SER A 11 -43.56 -5.79 -15.02
N GLY A 12 -43.37 -7.03 -14.58
CA GLY A 12 -43.73 -7.44 -13.22
C GLY A 12 -42.72 -8.37 -12.57
N PRO A 13 -42.61 -9.64 -13.02
CA PRO A 13 -41.66 -10.58 -12.44
C PRO A 13 -40.20 -10.30 -12.85
N PHE A 14 -39.96 -9.83 -14.07
CA PHE A 14 -38.61 -9.51 -14.55
C PHE A 14 -38.02 -8.26 -13.89
N ASP A 15 -38.84 -7.21 -13.71
CA ASP A 15 -38.48 -6.00 -12.95
C ASP A 15 -38.15 -6.32 -11.48
N ARG A 16 -38.85 -7.31 -10.91
CA ARG A 16 -38.61 -7.75 -9.52
C ARG A 16 -37.32 -8.55 -9.39
N ILE A 17 -36.97 -9.35 -10.40
CA ILE A 17 -35.70 -10.09 -10.44
C ILE A 17 -34.54 -9.13 -10.66
N MET A 18 -34.62 -8.23 -11.66
CA MET A 18 -33.64 -7.16 -11.90
C MET A 18 -33.46 -6.29 -10.65
N GLY A 19 -34.56 -5.86 -10.03
CA GLY A 19 -34.52 -5.09 -8.79
C GLY A 19 -33.88 -5.84 -7.63
N SER A 20 -34.12 -7.16 -7.50
CA SER A 20 -33.47 -7.97 -6.46
C SER A 20 -31.97 -8.16 -6.71
N VAL A 21 -31.56 -8.27 -7.98
CA VAL A 21 -30.15 -8.38 -8.38
C VAL A 21 -29.44 -7.04 -8.15
N ASP A 22 -30.02 -5.91 -8.56
CA ASP A 22 -29.47 -4.57 -8.26
C ASP A 22 -29.35 -4.33 -6.75
N HIS A 23 -30.32 -4.81 -5.97
CA HIS A 23 -30.29 -4.65 -4.53
C HIS A 23 -29.24 -5.56 -3.86
N TYR A 24 -28.98 -6.74 -4.42
CA TYR A 24 -27.92 -7.64 -3.95
C TYR A 24 -26.53 -7.09 -4.31
N VAL A 25 -26.34 -6.68 -5.57
CA VAL A 25 -25.09 -6.08 -6.07
C VAL A 25 -24.76 -4.81 -5.29
N SER A 26 -25.73 -3.91 -5.09
CA SER A 26 -25.51 -2.69 -4.29
C SER A 26 -25.20 -2.98 -2.82
N ASN A 27 -25.70 -4.08 -2.26
CA ASN A 27 -25.38 -4.48 -0.89
C ASN A 27 -23.97 -5.06 -0.77
N GLU A 28 -23.51 -5.82 -1.77
CA GLU A 28 -22.12 -6.26 -1.89
C GLU A 28 -21.15 -5.09 -2.07
N THR A 29 -21.49 -4.13 -2.95
CA THR A 29 -20.70 -2.90 -3.12
C THR A 29 -20.62 -2.10 -1.82
N LYS A 30 -21.76 -1.93 -1.11
CA LYS A 30 -21.78 -1.24 0.19
C LYS A 30 -20.93 -1.93 1.24
N ARG A 31 -20.92 -3.27 1.28
CA ARG A 31 -20.03 -4.02 2.17
C ARG A 31 -18.56 -3.81 1.82
N GLY A 32 -18.25 -3.80 0.52
CA GLY A 32 -16.93 -3.44 0.00
C GLY A 32 -16.51 -2.04 0.42
N ASP A 33 -17.38 -1.05 0.27
CA ASP A 33 -17.12 0.35 0.65
C ASP A 33 -16.94 0.51 2.15
N ILE A 34 -17.71 -0.20 2.98
CA ILE A 34 -17.54 -0.18 4.44
C ILE A 34 -16.20 -0.82 4.83
N ALA A 35 -15.83 -1.95 4.24
CA ALA A 35 -14.54 -2.59 4.50
C ALA A 35 -13.36 -1.72 4.02
N ALA A 36 -13.47 -1.13 2.83
CA ALA A 36 -12.47 -0.23 2.27
C ALA A 36 -12.33 1.06 3.10
N SER A 37 -13.44 1.65 3.54
CA SER A 37 -13.40 2.85 4.40
C SER A 37 -12.88 2.55 5.80
N ALA A 38 -13.16 1.38 6.36
CA ALA A 38 -12.56 0.94 7.62
C ALA A 38 -11.04 0.75 7.49
N LEU A 39 -10.58 0.13 6.39
CA LEU A 39 -9.16 -0.03 6.10
C LEU A 39 -8.47 1.33 5.87
N ALA A 40 -9.11 2.24 5.14
CA ALA A 40 -8.60 3.58 4.90
C ALA A 40 -8.44 4.37 6.20
N ARG A 41 -9.45 4.36 7.07
CA ARG A 41 -9.38 5.00 8.39
C ARG A 41 -8.28 4.40 9.27
N TYR A 42 -8.16 3.07 9.29
CA TYR A 42 -7.08 2.41 10.03
C TYR A 42 -5.70 2.84 9.51
N ALA A 43 -5.53 2.92 8.18
CA ALA A 43 -4.30 3.38 7.57
C ALA A 43 -3.99 4.85 7.90
N GLU A 44 -5.01 5.72 7.91
CA GLU A 44 -4.90 7.14 8.30
C GLU A 44 -4.49 7.28 9.78
N THR A 45 -5.20 6.63 10.70
CA THR A 45 -4.85 6.67 12.14
C THR A 45 -3.44 6.14 12.38
N ALA A 46 -3.07 5.02 11.75
CA ALA A 46 -1.71 4.49 11.85
C ALA A 46 -0.67 5.42 11.19
N ALA A 47 -1.04 6.26 10.22
CA ALA A 47 -0.15 7.25 9.64
C ALA A 47 0.05 8.46 10.58
N GLU A 48 -1.01 8.90 11.26
CA GLU A 48 -0.99 9.96 12.26
C GLU A 48 -0.15 9.57 13.48
N GLU A 49 -0.34 8.37 14.03
CA GLU A 49 0.47 7.85 15.13
C GLU A 49 1.96 7.79 14.77
N ARG A 50 2.28 7.34 13.55
CA ARG A 50 3.66 7.35 13.04
C ARG A 50 4.19 8.77 12.84
N ALA A 51 3.35 9.72 12.43
CA ALA A 51 3.74 11.11 12.28
C ALA A 51 4.07 11.75 13.64
N ASP A 52 3.32 11.41 14.68
CA ASP A 52 3.58 11.89 16.04
C ASP A 52 4.85 11.25 16.62
N ALA A 53 5.03 9.93 16.46
CA ALA A 53 6.23 9.23 16.89
C ALA A 53 7.52 9.79 16.25
N ARG A 54 7.46 10.22 14.97
CA ARG A 54 8.57 10.84 14.24
C ARG A 54 8.99 12.21 14.78
N ARG A 55 8.22 12.84 15.67
CA ARG A 55 8.61 14.12 16.30
C ARG A 55 9.69 13.93 17.36
N TYR A 56 9.78 12.74 17.95
CA TYR A 56 10.72 12.47 19.03
C TYR A 56 12.10 12.11 18.48
N ARG A 57 13.16 12.71 19.06
CA ARG A 57 14.54 12.44 18.63
C ARG A 57 15.00 11.01 18.92
N VAL A 58 14.45 10.41 20.00
CA VAL A 58 14.70 9.01 20.37
C VAL A 58 14.20 8.04 19.29
N PHE A 59 13.07 8.35 18.65
CA PHE A 59 12.56 7.55 17.53
C PHE A 59 13.60 7.45 16.42
N TRP A 60 14.20 8.58 16.01
CA TRP A 60 15.20 8.60 14.95
C TRP A 60 16.48 7.86 15.34
N PHE A 61 16.89 7.92 16.61
CA PHE A 61 18.05 7.16 17.07
C PHE A 61 17.80 5.64 16.96
N VAL A 62 16.66 5.17 17.48
CA VAL A 62 16.29 3.74 17.40
C VAL A 62 16.08 3.32 15.95
N TRP A 63 15.38 4.13 15.17
CA TRP A 63 15.19 3.90 13.74
C TRP A 63 16.51 3.78 13.00
N CYS A 64 17.46 4.70 13.21
CA CYS A 64 18.77 4.65 12.56
C CYS A 64 19.60 3.45 12.98
N LEU A 65 19.48 2.99 14.24
CA LEU A 65 20.19 1.78 14.69
C LEU A 65 19.72 0.54 13.93
N TRP A 66 18.41 0.37 13.77
CA TRP A 66 17.82 -0.80 13.08
C TRP A 66 17.90 -0.70 11.56
N SER A 67 17.60 0.48 11.00
CA SER A 67 17.73 0.72 9.56
C SER A 67 19.19 0.73 9.10
N GLY A 68 20.10 1.21 9.95
CA GLY A 68 21.53 1.20 9.68
C GLY A 68 22.10 -0.21 9.58
N SER A 69 21.69 -1.13 10.47
CA SER A 69 22.16 -2.53 10.39
C SER A 69 21.67 -3.23 9.11
N ALA A 70 20.40 -3.01 8.73
CA ALA A 70 19.86 -3.51 7.46
C ALA A 70 20.58 -2.90 6.24
N GLY A 71 20.91 -1.61 6.31
CA GLY A 71 21.69 -0.92 5.27
C GLY A 71 23.11 -1.47 5.13
N ILE A 72 23.80 -1.76 6.24
CA ILE A 72 25.12 -2.39 6.25
C ILE A 72 25.05 -3.79 5.63
N TRP A 73 24.06 -4.60 6.03
CA TRP A 73 23.87 -5.93 5.45
C TRP A 73 23.68 -5.87 3.93
N PHE A 74 22.81 -4.97 3.45
CA PHE A 74 22.57 -4.79 2.02
C PHE A 74 23.82 -4.30 1.27
N ALA A 75 24.59 -3.38 1.88
CA ALA A 75 25.84 -2.91 1.33
C ALA A 75 26.88 -4.03 1.19
N LEU A 76 27.00 -4.90 2.19
CA LEU A 76 27.90 -6.06 2.14
C LEU A 76 27.51 -7.03 1.01
N ILE A 77 26.22 -7.31 0.83
CA ILE A 77 25.75 -8.19 -0.26
C ILE A 77 26.09 -7.57 -1.62
N THR A 78 25.86 -6.26 -1.75
CA THR A 78 26.12 -5.54 -3.00
C THR A 78 27.62 -5.53 -3.31
N LEU A 79 28.47 -5.27 -2.32
CA LEU A 79 29.93 -5.29 -2.47
C LEU A 79 30.44 -6.68 -2.82
N ASP A 80 29.93 -7.72 -2.17
CA ASP A 80 30.28 -9.10 -2.49
C ASP A 80 29.90 -9.46 -3.92
N THR A 81 28.70 -9.07 -4.35
CA THR A 81 28.19 -9.34 -5.70
C THR A 81 29.01 -8.61 -6.77
N ILE A 82 29.38 -7.35 -6.55
CA ILE A 82 30.15 -6.56 -7.51
C ILE A 82 31.61 -7.02 -7.56
N GLY A 83 32.20 -7.33 -6.41
CA GLY A 83 33.61 -7.68 -6.30
C GLY A 83 33.91 -9.18 -6.46
N GLY A 84 32.88 -10.03 -6.46
CA GLY A 84 33.04 -11.49 -6.52
C GLY A 84 33.76 -12.06 -5.30
N PHE A 85 33.61 -11.44 -4.13
CA PHE A 85 34.40 -11.77 -2.94
C PHE A 85 34.01 -13.10 -2.26
N SER A 86 32.95 -13.77 -2.74
CA SER A 86 32.41 -15.03 -2.21
C SER A 86 32.12 -14.98 -0.70
N TRP A 87 31.83 -13.78 -0.17
CA TRP A 87 31.43 -13.60 1.21
C TRP A 87 30.07 -14.27 1.40
N SER A 88 30.05 -15.38 2.13
CA SER A 88 28.81 -16.06 2.51
C SER A 88 28.04 -15.24 3.56
N ILE A 89 27.41 -14.16 3.12
CA ILE A 89 26.62 -13.27 3.99
C ILE A 89 25.30 -13.97 4.28
N ALA A 90 25.05 -14.24 5.56
CA ALA A 90 23.83 -14.90 6.00
C ALA A 90 22.60 -14.02 5.76
N ASP A 91 21.53 -14.64 5.30
CA ASP A 91 20.22 -14.00 5.23
C ASP A 91 19.57 -13.96 6.62
N TYR A 92 18.62 -13.05 6.80
CA TYR A 92 17.84 -12.95 8.03
C TYR A 92 16.95 -14.18 8.21
N PRO A 93 16.77 -14.65 9.46
CA PRO A 93 15.86 -15.75 9.74
C PRO A 93 14.41 -15.36 9.37
N PRO A 94 13.55 -16.32 8.99
CA PRO A 94 12.18 -16.05 8.53
C PRO A 94 11.31 -15.26 9.52
N SER A 95 11.62 -15.33 10.82
CA SER A 95 10.93 -14.56 11.86
C SER A 95 11.25 -13.07 11.84
N VAL A 96 12.45 -12.69 11.40
CA VAL A 96 12.94 -11.29 11.41
C VAL A 96 12.84 -10.66 10.02
N LYS A 97 12.90 -11.48 8.97
CA LYS A 97 12.87 -11.04 7.58
C LYS A 97 11.73 -10.05 7.24
N PRO A 98 10.47 -10.25 7.67
CA PRO A 98 9.38 -9.31 7.35
C PRO A 98 9.61 -7.89 7.87
N TYR A 99 10.28 -7.75 9.02
CA TYR A 99 10.60 -6.44 9.58
C TYR A 99 11.71 -5.75 8.79
N VAL A 100 12.74 -6.52 8.38
CA VAL A 100 13.82 -6.01 7.53
C VAL A 100 13.27 -5.61 6.16
N ASP A 101 12.41 -6.44 5.55
CA ASP A 101 11.74 -6.13 4.28
C ASP A 101 10.91 -4.84 4.39
N THR A 102 10.24 -4.62 5.54
CA THR A 102 9.51 -3.37 5.81
C THR A 102 10.43 -2.16 5.92
N ILE A 103 11.60 -2.31 6.57
CA ILE A 103 12.61 -1.26 6.67
C ILE A 103 13.16 -0.92 5.29
N VAL A 104 13.52 -1.92 4.49
CA VAL A 104 14.01 -1.77 3.11
C VAL A 104 12.93 -1.08 2.25
N ALA A 105 11.69 -1.55 2.31
CA ALA A 105 10.58 -0.93 1.60
C ALA A 105 10.33 0.52 2.07
N SER A 106 10.53 0.82 3.35
CA SER A 106 10.41 2.20 3.87
C SER A 106 11.54 3.08 3.35
N ILE A 107 12.79 2.61 3.31
CA ILE A 107 13.95 3.37 2.83
C ILE A 107 13.82 3.65 1.33
N PHE A 108 13.61 2.62 0.51
CA PHE A 108 13.55 2.76 -0.94
C PHE A 108 12.19 3.29 -1.42
N GLY A 109 11.09 2.93 -0.76
CA GLY A 109 9.75 3.43 -1.06
C GLY A 109 9.58 4.91 -0.72
N SER A 110 10.10 5.38 0.43
CA SER A 110 10.13 6.81 0.73
C SER A 110 11.12 7.56 -0.17
N GLY A 111 12.26 6.95 -0.52
CA GLY A 111 13.20 7.50 -1.49
C GLY A 111 12.58 7.73 -2.87
N GLY A 112 11.79 6.78 -3.38
CA GLY A 112 11.06 6.94 -4.64
C GLY A 112 10.01 8.05 -4.60
N LEU A 113 9.32 8.21 -3.47
CA LEU A 113 8.36 9.30 -3.25
C LEU A 113 9.07 10.67 -3.19
N VAL A 114 10.21 10.76 -2.50
CA VAL A 114 11.03 11.98 -2.44
C VAL A 114 11.62 12.32 -3.81
N ALA A 115 12.13 11.33 -4.55
CA ALA A 115 12.66 11.54 -5.90
C ALA A 115 11.57 12.04 -6.87
N THR A 116 10.37 11.49 -6.77
CA THR A 116 9.20 11.95 -7.56
C THR A 116 8.80 13.38 -7.17
N ALA A 117 8.74 13.68 -5.87
CA ALA A 117 8.44 15.03 -5.39
C ALA A 117 9.49 16.05 -5.83
N GLN A 118 10.78 15.67 -5.83
CA GLN A 118 11.87 16.50 -6.33
C GLN A 118 11.79 16.69 -7.85
N ALA A 119 11.44 15.65 -8.62
CA ALA A 119 11.25 15.75 -10.07
C ALA A 119 10.07 16.67 -10.44
N ILE A 120 8.96 16.60 -9.69
CA ILE A 120 7.82 17.51 -9.88
C ILE A 120 8.22 18.94 -9.50
N SER A 121 8.90 19.12 -8.37
CA SER A 121 9.37 20.43 -7.90
C SER A 121 10.34 21.08 -8.89
N SER A 122 11.29 20.32 -9.45
CA SER A 122 12.24 20.81 -10.45
C SER A 122 11.57 21.13 -11.79
N ALA A 123 10.59 20.32 -12.23
CA ALA A 123 9.80 20.57 -13.42
C ALA A 123 8.95 21.85 -13.32
N ILE A 124 8.39 22.15 -12.13
CA ILE A 124 7.65 23.39 -11.87
C ILE A 124 8.60 24.59 -11.82
N ARG A 125 9.75 24.44 -11.17
CA ARG A 125 10.73 25.52 -11.01
C ARG A 125 11.44 25.90 -12.32
N GLY A 126 11.63 24.95 -13.24
CA GLY A 126 12.20 25.19 -14.58
C GLY A 126 11.24 25.84 -15.57
N ARG A 127 9.98 26.10 -15.19
CA ARG A 127 8.93 26.70 -16.03
C ARG A 127 8.72 28.20 -15.78
N ARG A 128 9.59 28.83 -14.98
CA ARG A 128 9.65 30.29 -14.78
C ARG A 128 10.79 30.91 -15.59
#